data_AF-A0A969VUB4-F1
#
_entry.id   AF-A0A969VUB4-F1
#
_cell.length_a   1.000
_cell.length_b   1.000
_cell.length_c   1.000
_cell.angle_alpha   90.00
_cell.angle_beta   90.00
_cell.angle_gamma   90.00
#
_symmetry.space_group_name_H-M   'P 1'
#
loop_
_entity.id
_entity.type
_entity.pdbx_description
1 polymer ?
#
loop_
_entity_poly.entity_id
_entity_poly.type
_entity_poly.pdbx_seq_one_letter_code
_entity_poly.pdbx_strand_id
1 'polypeptide(L)'
;MDELNKIIILGIIQGVAEFLPISSNAHLIMAEQLLDYHNHNEILNLVFHLGSLLAIITYFFSELLGLLKKPKMIFNIVAATIPVIIVGYFVHKFRLINYEYFSIKIIAITLIVFGIILFVSDKINHSKILYKDLNLKGSLIIGLFQIISLIPGVSRSGITLTAGRFLGYSRFEAAKFSFFLSIPTT
;
A
#
# COMPACT_ATOMS: atom_id res chain seq x y z
N MET A 1 28.97 11.12 -2.57
CA MET A 1 28.35 9.97 -3.23
C MET A 1 27.75 10.45 -4.53
N ASP A 2 28.09 9.78 -5.63
CA ASP A 2 27.51 10.02 -6.96
C ASP A 2 26.01 9.70 -6.98
N GLU A 3 25.33 10.29 -7.96
CA GLU A 3 23.87 10.20 -8.09
C GLU A 3 23.39 8.76 -8.28
N LEU A 4 24.12 7.95 -9.05
CA LEU A 4 23.79 6.54 -9.28
C LEU A 4 23.71 5.76 -7.96
N ASN A 5 24.69 5.93 -7.07
CA ASN A 5 24.68 5.27 -5.77
C ASN A 5 23.51 5.71 -4.88
N LYS A 6 23.13 7.00 -4.93
CA LYS A 6 21.93 7.50 -4.23
C LYS A 6 20.67 6.82 -4.75
N ILE A 7 20.50 6.73 -6.07
CA ILE A 7 19.35 6.07 -6.71
C ILE A 7 19.29 4.58 -6.36
N ILE A 8 20.43 3.88 -6.35
CA ILE A 8 20.49 2.47 -5.97
C ILE A 8 20.02 2.27 -4.53
N ILE A 9 20.49 3.10 -3.60
CA ILE A 9 20.08 3.04 -2.19
C ILE A 9 18.58 3.30 -2.04
N LEU A 10 18.05 4.34 -2.69
CA LEU A 10 16.62 4.64 -2.69
C LEU A 10 15.80 3.50 -3.28
N GLY A 11 16.27 2.88 -4.37
CA GLY A 11 15.62 1.71 -4.98
C GLY A 11 15.58 0.50 -4.05
N ILE A 12 16.65 0.24 -3.29
CA ILE A 12 16.67 -0.81 -2.26
C ILE A 12 15.66 -0.50 -1.15
N ILE A 13 15.64 0.75 -0.68
CA ILE A 13 14.71 1.20 0.37
C ILE A 13 13.26 1.06 -0.09
N GLN A 14 12.93 1.52 -1.30
CA GLN A 14 11.61 1.31 -1.90
C GLN A 14 11.28 -0.18 -1.96
N GLY A 15 12.16 -1.00 -2.53
CA GLY A 15 11.90 -2.42 -2.74
C GLY A 15 11.65 -3.18 -1.45
N VAL A 16 12.31 -2.81 -0.35
CA VAL A 16 12.06 -3.41 0.96
C VAL A 16 10.77 -2.86 1.59
N ALA A 17 10.59 -1.54 1.55
CA ALA A 17 9.52 -0.88 2.30
C ALA A 17 8.14 -0.97 1.63
N GLU A 18 8.05 -1.14 0.31
CA GLU A 18 6.77 -1.22 -0.42
C GLU A 18 5.94 -2.44 0.01
N PHE A 19 6.62 -3.57 0.26
CA PHE A 19 5.95 -4.83 0.62
C PHE A 19 5.70 -4.98 2.12
N LEU A 20 6.35 -4.15 2.93
CA LEU A 20 6.18 -4.14 4.37
C LEU A 20 5.13 -3.09 4.78
N PRO A 21 4.37 -3.32 5.86
CA PRO A 21 3.37 -2.36 6.35
C PRO A 21 4.00 -1.17 7.10
N ILE A 22 5.02 -0.54 6.51
CA ILE A 22 5.89 0.48 7.15
C ILE A 22 5.98 1.80 6.37
N SER A 23 5.23 1.96 5.28
CA SER A 23 5.19 3.14 4.39
C SER A 23 6.52 3.37 3.65
N SER A 24 6.55 2.96 2.38
CA SER A 24 7.68 3.18 1.47
C SER A 24 7.98 4.67 1.27
N ASN A 25 6.95 5.48 1.02
CA ASN A 25 7.11 6.93 0.83
C ASN A 25 7.76 7.62 2.05
N ALA A 26 7.40 7.21 3.27
CA ALA A 26 8.03 7.74 4.48
C ALA A 26 9.53 7.46 4.53
N HIS A 27 9.94 6.24 4.19
CA HIS A 27 11.34 5.83 4.20
C HIS A 27 12.12 6.49 3.06
N LEU A 28 11.53 6.66 1.87
CA LEU A 28 12.14 7.40 0.77
C LEU A 28 12.40 8.86 1.16
N ILE A 29 11.41 9.57 1.69
CA ILE A 29 11.56 10.97 2.12
C ILE A 29 12.68 11.10 3.16
N MET A 30 12.72 10.20 4.16
CA MET A 30 13.78 10.23 5.17
C MET A 30 15.16 9.93 4.55
N ALA A 31 15.26 8.97 3.64
CA ALA A 31 16.51 8.63 2.98
C ALA A 31 17.02 9.76 2.07
N GLU A 32 16.14 10.40 1.31
CA GLU A 32 16.46 11.57 0.47
C GLU A 32 17.06 12.70 1.31
N GLN A 33 16.50 12.98 2.48
CA GLN A 33 17.03 13.97 3.41
C GLN A 33 18.40 13.58 3.97
N LEU A 34 18.59 12.32 4.35
CA LEU A 34 19.88 11.83 4.87
C LEU A 34 20.98 11.82 3.80
N LEU A 35 20.61 11.61 2.54
CA LEU A 35 21.52 11.59 1.40
C LEU A 35 21.75 12.96 0.76
N ASP A 36 21.12 14.02 1.30
CA ASP A 36 21.10 15.36 0.71
C ASP A 36 20.76 15.28 -0.79
N TYR A 37 19.68 14.55 -1.09
CA TYR A 37 19.19 14.30 -2.44
C TYR A 37 17.78 14.87 -2.57
N HIS A 38 17.71 16.11 -3.03
CA HIS A 38 16.44 16.78 -3.29
C HIS A 38 15.86 16.35 -4.64
N ASN A 39 15.35 15.12 -4.67
CA ASN A 39 14.75 14.54 -5.85
C ASN A 39 13.38 15.18 -6.12
N HIS A 40 13.34 16.21 -6.94
CA HIS A 40 12.08 16.78 -7.43
C HIS A 40 11.53 16.01 -8.63
N ASN A 41 12.15 14.88 -9.01
CA ASN A 41 11.78 14.14 -10.20
C ASN A 41 10.67 13.13 -9.89
N GLU A 42 9.43 13.54 -10.14
CA GLU A 42 8.26 12.66 -10.05
C GLU A 42 8.40 11.38 -10.90
N ILE A 43 9.17 11.44 -12.00
CA ILE A 43 9.44 10.28 -12.86
C ILE A 43 10.25 9.22 -12.12
N LEU A 44 11.23 9.62 -11.30
CA LEU A 44 12.06 8.66 -10.57
C LEU A 44 11.23 7.93 -9.50
N ASN A 45 10.35 8.66 -8.80
CA ASN A 45 9.40 8.06 -7.84
C ASN A 45 8.42 7.10 -8.53
N LEU A 46 7.96 7.44 -9.74
CA LEU A 46 7.13 6.54 -10.55
C LEU A 46 7.90 5.26 -10.92
N VAL A 47 9.16 5.37 -11.35
CA VAL A 47 10.00 4.21 -11.72
C VAL A 47 10.22 3.28 -10.53
N PHE A 48 10.44 3.82 -9.33
CA PHE A 48 10.56 3.03 -8.10
C PHE A 48 9.28 2.20 -7.81
N HIS A 49 8.10 2.79 -7.98
CA HIS A 49 6.83 2.09 -7.83
C HIS A 49 6.60 1.05 -8.93
N LEU A 50 6.96 1.36 -10.18
CA LEU A 50 6.90 0.41 -11.30
C LEU A 50 7.80 -0.81 -11.06
N GLY A 51 9.02 -0.62 -10.56
CA GLY A 51 9.90 -1.73 -10.19
C GLY A 51 9.28 -2.64 -9.14
N SER A 52 8.62 -2.06 -8.14
CA SER A 52 7.93 -2.82 -7.10
C SER A 52 6.68 -3.55 -7.63
N LEU A 53 5.94 -2.92 -8.53
CA LEU A 53 4.80 -3.54 -9.22
C LEU A 53 5.24 -4.75 -10.06
N LEU A 54 6.34 -4.62 -10.80
CA LEU A 54 6.93 -5.73 -11.57
C LEU A 54 7.34 -6.89 -10.66
N ALA A 55 7.90 -6.60 -9.48
CA ALA A 55 8.22 -7.64 -8.50
C ALA A 55 6.97 -8.40 -8.02
N ILE A 56 5.84 -7.71 -7.76
CA ILE A 56 4.57 -8.37 -7.41
C ILE A 56 4.06 -9.26 -8.55
N ILE A 57 4.05 -8.73 -9.78
CA ILE A 57 3.55 -9.46 -10.95
C ILE A 57 4.38 -10.72 -11.22
N THR A 58 5.70 -10.60 -11.12
CA THR A 58 6.62 -11.73 -11.34
C THR A 58 6.55 -12.76 -10.21
N TYR A 59 6.51 -12.32 -8.94
CA TYR A 59 6.41 -13.23 -7.80
C TYR A 59 5.08 -14.00 -7.77
N PHE A 60 3.96 -13.33 -8.05
CA PHE A 60 2.62 -13.95 -8.06
C PHE A 60 2.15 -14.38 -9.44
N PHE A 61 3.04 -14.55 -10.42
CA PHE A 61 2.64 -14.78 -11.82
C PHE A 61 1.69 -15.97 -11.98
N SER A 62 2.01 -17.10 -11.36
CA SER A 62 1.18 -18.31 -11.40
C SER A 62 -0.18 -18.12 -10.71
N GLU A 63 -0.22 -17.43 -9.57
CA GLU A 63 -1.45 -17.09 -8.87
C GLU A 63 -2.33 -16.13 -9.67
N LEU A 64 -1.73 -15.13 -10.32
CA LEU A 64 -2.43 -14.17 -11.17
C LEU A 64 -3.05 -14.84 -12.39
N LEU A 65 -2.34 -15.77 -13.04
CA LEU A 65 -2.93 -16.63 -14.08
C LEU A 65 -4.08 -17.48 -13.53
N GLY A 66 -3.95 -17.96 -12.29
CA GLY A 66 -5.03 -18.64 -11.57
C GLY A 66 -6.25 -17.74 -11.29
N LEU A 67 -6.05 -16.43 -11.08
CA LEU A 67 -7.14 -15.46 -10.87
C LEU A 67 -7.99 -15.27 -12.12
N LEU A 68 -7.45 -15.45 -13.32
CA LEU A 68 -8.21 -15.36 -14.58
C LEU A 68 -9.37 -16.37 -14.63
N LYS A 69 -9.22 -17.50 -13.92
CA LYS A 69 -10.27 -18.52 -13.77
C LYS A 69 -11.25 -18.22 -12.62
N LYS A 70 -11.06 -17.11 -11.89
CA LYS A 70 -11.81 -16.72 -10.70
C LYS A 70 -12.39 -15.31 -10.86
N PRO A 71 -13.38 -15.10 -11.75
CA PRO A 71 -13.91 -13.77 -12.07
C PRO A 71 -14.45 -13.03 -10.84
N LYS A 72 -15.03 -13.75 -9.88
CA LYS A 72 -15.50 -13.18 -8.60
C LYS A 72 -14.36 -12.52 -7.80
N MET A 73 -13.17 -13.11 -7.81
CA MET A 73 -12.01 -12.57 -7.11
C MET A 73 -11.48 -11.31 -7.80
N ILE A 74 -11.40 -11.33 -9.13
CA ILE A 74 -11.04 -10.14 -9.93
C ILE A 74 -12.03 -9.02 -9.67
N PHE A 75 -13.33 -9.31 -9.71
CA PHE A 75 -14.38 -8.34 -9.42
C PHE A 75 -14.24 -7.74 -8.01
N ASN A 76 -13.96 -8.56 -7.00
CA ASN A 76 -13.74 -8.08 -5.63
C ASN A 76 -12.52 -7.15 -5.54
N ILE A 77 -11.41 -7.46 -6.25
CA ILE A 77 -10.21 -6.61 -6.29
C ILE A 77 -10.54 -5.26 -6.94
N VAL A 78 -11.19 -5.28 -8.11
CA VAL A 78 -11.59 -4.05 -8.81
C VAL A 78 -12.55 -3.23 -7.94
N ALA A 79 -13.56 -3.87 -7.34
CA ALA A 79 -14.51 -3.20 -6.45
C ALA A 79 -13.83 -2.58 -5.22
N ALA A 80 -12.82 -3.22 -4.65
CA ALA A 80 -12.04 -2.66 -3.55
C ALA A 80 -11.16 -1.47 -3.98
N THR A 81 -10.81 -1.37 -5.26
CA THR A 81 -9.96 -0.29 -5.79
C THR A 81 -10.77 0.99 -6.03
N ILE A 82 -12.05 0.86 -6.38
CA ILE A 82 -12.93 1.99 -6.75
C ILE A 82 -12.98 3.11 -5.68
N PRO A 83 -13.17 2.83 -4.37
CA PRO A 83 -13.31 3.88 -3.37
C PRO A 83 -12.09 4.81 -3.30
N VAL A 84 -10.87 4.26 -3.30
CA VAL A 84 -9.65 5.07 -3.22
C VAL A 84 -9.40 5.86 -4.50
N ILE A 85 -9.74 5.34 -5.68
CA ILE A 85 -9.65 6.09 -6.95
C ILE A 85 -10.61 7.29 -6.92
N ILE A 86 -11.87 7.08 -6.53
CA ILE A 86 -12.88 8.16 -6.49
C ILE A 86 -12.46 9.24 -5.50
N VAL A 87 -12.12 8.84 -4.26
CA VAL A 87 -11.74 9.81 -3.23
C VAL A 87 -10.42 10.48 -3.58
N GLY A 88 -9.43 9.74 -4.08
CA GLY A 88 -8.15 10.28 -4.52
C GLY A 88 -8.29 11.31 -5.63
N TYR A 89 -9.17 11.06 -6.62
CA TYR A 89 -9.48 12.02 -7.68
C TYR A 89 -10.05 13.33 -7.11
N PHE A 90 -11.03 13.26 -6.20
CA PHE A 90 -11.62 14.46 -5.61
C PHE A 90 -10.64 15.21 -4.69
N VAL A 91 -9.85 14.48 -3.90
CA VAL A 91 -8.78 15.05 -3.07
C VAL A 91 -7.79 15.83 -3.92
N HIS A 92 -7.35 15.27 -5.04
CA HIS A 92 -6.44 15.94 -5.98
C HIS A 92 -7.12 17.15 -6.65
N LYS A 93 -8.32 16.95 -7.23
CA LYS A 93 -9.06 17.99 -7.97
C LYS A 93 -9.37 19.23 -7.13
N PHE A 94 -9.76 19.03 -5.87
CA PHE A 94 -10.11 20.12 -4.97
C PHE A 94 -8.95 20.56 -4.07
N ARG A 95 -7.74 20.00 -4.26
CA ARG A 95 -6.55 20.29 -3.45
C ARG A 95 -6.82 20.20 -1.94
N LEU A 96 -7.59 19.19 -1.54
CA LEU A 96 -8.04 19.00 -0.15
C LEU A 96 -6.89 18.64 0.79
N ILE A 97 -5.82 18.07 0.24
CA ILE A 97 -4.60 17.72 0.96
C ILE A 97 -3.49 18.63 0.43
N ASN A 98 -2.93 19.44 1.32
CA ASN A 98 -1.84 20.33 0.97
C ASN A 98 -0.53 19.74 1.50
N TYR A 99 0.26 19.18 0.59
CA TYR A 99 1.37 18.30 0.94
C TYR A 99 2.52 19.01 1.67
N GLU A 100 2.58 20.34 1.56
CA GLU A 100 3.56 21.21 2.21
C GLU A 100 3.46 21.21 3.74
N TYR A 101 2.30 20.86 4.31
CA TYR A 101 2.10 20.83 5.76
C TYR A 101 2.56 19.52 6.42
N PHE A 102 2.96 18.51 5.63
CA PHE A 102 3.39 17.23 6.18
C PHE A 102 4.88 17.24 6.50
N SER A 103 5.18 17.59 7.75
CA SER A 103 6.52 17.41 8.30
C SER A 103 6.82 15.94 8.62
N ILE A 104 8.11 15.60 8.72
CA ILE A 104 8.62 14.31 9.24
C ILE A 104 7.91 13.92 10.55
N LYS A 105 7.58 14.90 11.39
CA LYS A 105 6.86 14.68 12.66
C LYS A 105 5.47 14.06 12.42
N ILE A 106 4.73 14.52 11.41
CA ILE A 106 3.41 13.95 11.09
C ILE A 106 3.57 12.52 10.58
N ILE A 107 4.54 12.27 9.69
CA ILE A 107 4.85 10.93 9.18
C ILE A 107 5.19 9.97 10.32
N ALA A 108 6.02 10.40 11.28
CA ALA A 108 6.37 9.58 12.43
C ALA A 108 5.15 9.26 13.31
N ILE A 109 4.29 10.24 13.58
CA ILE A 109 3.06 10.04 14.35
C ILE A 109 2.11 9.08 13.63
N THR A 110 1.90 9.23 12.32
CA THR A 110 1.01 8.35 11.55
C THR A 110 1.55 6.92 11.54
N LEU A 111 2.85 6.71 11.35
CA LEU A 111 3.47 5.38 11.44
C LEU A 111 3.22 4.71 12.79
N ILE A 112 3.39 5.44 13.90
CA ILE A 112 3.13 4.89 15.25
C ILE A 112 1.65 4.53 15.42
N VAL A 113 0.74 5.45 15.07
CA VAL A 113 -0.71 5.25 15.22
C VAL A 113 -1.17 4.04 14.42
N PHE A 114 -0.79 3.95 13.14
CA PHE A 114 -1.21 2.84 12.30
C PHE A 114 -0.48 1.53 12.61
N GLY A 115 0.74 1.59 13.14
CA GLY A 115 1.43 0.43 13.71
C GLY A 115 0.69 -0.16 14.91
N ILE A 116 0.18 0.69 15.81
CA ILE A 116 -0.67 0.28 16.94
C ILE A 116 -1.99 -0.32 16.43
N ILE A 117 -2.64 0.31 15.46
CA ILE A 117 -3.89 -0.19 14.88
C ILE A 117 -3.68 -1.57 14.24
N LEU A 118 -2.58 -1.76 13.50
CA LEU A 118 -2.21 -3.06 12.95
C LEU A 118 -1.98 -4.10 14.05
N PHE A 119 -1.24 -3.75 15.11
CA PHE A 119 -1.02 -4.63 16.27
C PHE A 119 -2.33 -5.04 16.95
N VAL A 120 -3.28 -4.13 17.10
CA VAL A 120 -4.61 -4.43 17.65
C VAL A 120 -5.38 -5.37 16.73
N SER A 121 -5.36 -5.14 15.42
CA SER A 121 -6.03 -6.00 14.44
C SER A 121 -5.55 -7.45 14.48
N ASP A 122 -4.30 -7.67 14.88
CA ASP A 122 -3.72 -8.99 15.03
C ASP A 122 -4.30 -9.80 16.20
N LYS A 123 -4.95 -9.16 17.17
CA LYS A 123 -5.56 -9.81 18.34
C LYS A 123 -6.91 -10.47 18.07
N ILE A 124 -7.49 -10.25 16.88
CA ILE A 124 -8.79 -10.83 16.50
C ILE A 124 -8.65 -12.34 16.24
N ASN A 125 -9.74 -13.11 16.30
CA ASN A 125 -9.69 -14.53 15.91
C ASN A 125 -9.64 -14.66 14.39
N HIS A 126 -8.66 -15.44 13.90
CA HIS A 126 -8.35 -15.55 12.48
C HIS A 126 -8.66 -16.94 11.97
N SER A 127 -9.76 -17.09 11.24
CA SER A 127 -10.20 -18.37 10.67
C SER A 127 -10.56 -18.29 9.19
N LYS A 128 -10.62 -17.09 8.62
CA LYS A 128 -11.07 -16.91 7.23
C LYS A 128 -9.95 -17.12 6.21
N ILE A 129 -10.29 -17.80 5.13
CA ILE A 129 -9.46 -18.04 3.94
C ILE A 129 -9.97 -17.15 2.81
N LEU A 130 -9.08 -16.42 2.13
CA LEU A 130 -9.44 -15.39 1.16
C LEU A 130 -10.34 -15.91 0.05
N TYR A 131 -9.92 -16.99 -0.61
CA TYR A 131 -10.65 -17.55 -1.76
C TYR A 131 -12.00 -18.17 -1.39
N LYS A 132 -12.21 -18.52 -0.12
CA LYS A 132 -13.45 -19.15 0.36
C LYS A 132 -14.43 -18.10 0.89
N ASP A 133 -13.92 -17.15 1.68
CA ASP A 133 -14.73 -16.33 2.56
C ASP A 133 -14.84 -14.86 2.10
N LEU A 134 -14.05 -14.41 1.11
CA LEU A 134 -14.15 -13.04 0.61
C LEU A 134 -15.39 -12.82 -0.25
N ASN A 135 -16.32 -12.04 0.31
CA ASN A 135 -17.48 -11.51 -0.39
C ASN A 135 -17.27 -10.02 -0.74
N LEU A 136 -18.17 -9.48 -1.56
CA LEU A 136 -18.14 -8.08 -2.00
C LEU A 136 -18.14 -7.09 -0.83
N LYS A 137 -18.89 -7.39 0.25
CA LYS A 137 -18.93 -6.54 1.44
C LYS A 137 -17.54 -6.44 2.08
N GLY A 138 -16.85 -7.57 2.24
CA GLY A 138 -15.49 -7.61 2.77
C GLY A 138 -14.50 -6.84 1.88
N SER A 139 -14.59 -7.00 0.56
CA SER A 139 -13.68 -6.28 -0.36
C SER A 139 -13.93 -4.77 -0.35
N LEU A 140 -15.19 -4.32 -0.29
CA LEU A 140 -15.51 -2.90 -0.17
C LEU A 140 -15.06 -2.31 1.19
N ILE A 141 -15.15 -3.06 2.29
CA ILE A 141 -14.62 -2.61 3.58
C ILE A 141 -13.10 -2.39 3.48
N ILE A 142 -12.36 -3.32 2.87
CA ILE A 142 -10.91 -3.15 2.66
C ILE A 142 -10.63 -1.93 1.77
N GLY A 143 -11.40 -1.75 0.69
CA GLY A 143 -11.29 -0.59 -0.19
C GLY A 143 -11.57 0.75 0.50
N LEU A 144 -12.55 0.80 1.42
CA LEU A 144 -12.84 1.98 2.23
C LEU A 144 -11.69 2.29 3.20
N PHE A 145 -11.08 1.27 3.79
CA PHE A 145 -9.86 1.44 4.60
C PHE A 145 -8.69 1.97 3.77
N GLN A 146 -8.57 1.55 2.50
CA GLN A 146 -7.52 2.03 1.61
C GLN A 146 -7.60 3.54 1.35
N ILE A 147 -8.77 4.18 1.46
CA ILE A 147 -8.88 5.66 1.37
C ILE A 147 -7.96 6.36 2.37
N ILE A 148 -7.76 5.76 3.56
CA ILE A 148 -6.91 6.30 4.61
C ILE A 148 -5.43 6.34 4.17
N SER A 149 -5.02 5.54 3.18
CA SER A 149 -3.66 5.59 2.62
C SER A 149 -3.38 6.87 1.83
N LEU A 150 -4.38 7.71 1.56
CA LEU A 150 -4.19 9.05 1.00
C LEU A 150 -3.56 10.00 2.01
N ILE A 151 -3.62 9.68 3.31
CA ILE A 151 -2.95 10.45 4.36
C ILE A 151 -1.45 10.15 4.33
N PRO A 152 -0.57 11.17 4.21
CA PRO A 152 0.87 10.96 4.20
C PRO A 152 1.40 10.23 5.44
N GLY A 153 2.29 9.27 5.20
CA GLY A 153 2.85 8.39 6.22
C GLY A 153 2.00 7.16 6.55
N VAL A 154 0.75 7.09 6.09
CA VAL A 154 -0.03 5.85 6.16
C VAL A 154 0.47 4.87 5.11
N SER A 155 0.84 3.67 5.55
CA SER A 155 1.19 2.59 4.63
C SER A 155 -0.08 2.05 3.94
N ARG A 156 -0.12 2.08 2.60
CA ARG A 156 -1.21 1.46 1.83
C ARG A 156 -1.34 -0.01 2.17
N SER A 157 -0.24 -0.77 2.06
CA SER A 157 -0.21 -2.19 2.40
C SER A 157 -0.54 -2.44 3.88
N GLY A 158 -0.11 -1.56 4.77
CA GLY A 158 -0.44 -1.60 6.19
C GLY A 158 -1.93 -1.47 6.47
N ILE A 159 -2.60 -0.47 5.88
CA ILE A 159 -4.02 -0.22 6.18
C ILE A 159 -4.95 -1.27 5.55
N THR A 160 -4.67 -1.73 4.34
CA THR A 160 -5.45 -2.78 3.66
C THR A 160 -5.26 -4.13 4.35
N LEU A 161 -4.03 -4.45 4.76
CA LEU A 161 -3.75 -5.64 5.58
C LEU A 161 -4.51 -5.54 6.90
N THR A 162 -4.40 -4.42 7.62
CA THR A 162 -5.11 -4.18 8.88
C THR A 162 -6.63 -4.39 8.73
N ALA A 163 -7.23 -3.86 7.67
CA ALA A 163 -8.65 -4.09 7.37
C ALA A 163 -8.96 -5.58 7.18
N GLY A 164 -8.14 -6.30 6.44
CA GLY A 164 -8.24 -7.76 6.29
C GLY A 164 -8.14 -8.50 7.63
N ARG A 165 -7.24 -8.07 8.52
CA ARG A 165 -7.10 -8.65 9.87
C ARG A 165 -8.34 -8.37 10.73
N PHE A 166 -8.90 -7.17 10.69
CA PHE A 166 -10.16 -6.83 11.35
C PHE A 166 -11.34 -7.68 10.84
N LEU A 167 -11.33 -8.05 9.57
CA LEU A 167 -12.32 -8.95 8.97
C LEU A 167 -12.12 -10.43 9.33
N GLY A 168 -11.01 -10.78 10.01
CA GLY A 168 -10.70 -12.13 10.49
C GLY A 168 -9.92 -13.01 9.51
N TYR A 169 -9.31 -12.43 8.47
CA TYR A 169 -8.39 -13.15 7.58
C TYR A 169 -7.03 -13.33 8.24
N SER A 170 -6.37 -14.47 8.01
CA SER A 170 -4.99 -14.70 8.49
C SER A 170 -4.01 -13.65 7.93
N ARG A 171 -2.84 -13.48 8.56
CA ARG A 171 -1.80 -12.53 8.09
C ARG A 171 -1.42 -12.79 6.64
N PHE A 172 -1.27 -14.05 6.28
CA PHE A 172 -0.94 -14.46 4.91
C PHE A 172 -2.04 -14.10 3.92
N GLU A 173 -3.30 -14.40 4.24
CA GLU A 173 -4.44 -14.14 3.37
C GLU A 173 -4.69 -12.63 3.20
N ALA A 174 -4.58 -11.86 4.29
CA ALA A 174 -4.70 -10.40 4.28
C ALA A 174 -3.58 -9.73 3.48
N ALA A 175 -2.32 -10.16 3.68
CA ALA A 175 -1.18 -9.68 2.90
C ALA A 175 -1.33 -10.00 1.42
N LYS A 176 -1.74 -11.23 1.08
CA LYS A 176 -1.97 -11.65 -0.30
C LYS A 176 -3.03 -10.79 -0.99
N PHE A 177 -4.15 -10.51 -0.31
CA PHE A 177 -5.16 -9.60 -0.85
C PHE A 177 -4.62 -8.18 -1.03
N SER A 178 -3.84 -7.68 -0.07
CA SER A 178 -3.21 -6.37 -0.18
C SER A 178 -2.28 -6.26 -1.39
N PHE A 179 -1.49 -7.30 -1.70
CA PHE A 179 -0.63 -7.32 -2.89
C PHE A 179 -1.42 -7.39 -4.20
N PHE A 180 -2.53 -8.13 -4.24
CA PHE A 180 -3.39 -8.14 -5.42
C PHE A 180 -4.09 -6.80 -5.63
N LEU A 181 -4.50 -6.16 -4.53
CA LEU A 181 -5.13 -4.86 -4.55
C LEU A 181 -4.16 -3.75 -4.95
N SER A 182 -2.85 -3.90 -4.68
CA SER A 182 -1.85 -2.92 -5.10
C SER A 182 -1.64 -2.88 -6.61
N ILE A 183 -1.88 -3.98 -7.35
CA ILE A 183 -1.69 -4.03 -8.80
C ILE A 183 -2.51 -2.95 -9.55
N PRO A 184 -3.83 -2.80 -9.32
CA PRO A 184 -4.62 -1.75 -9.98
C PRO A 184 -4.51 -0.37 -9.30
N THR A 185 -3.80 -0.23 -8.17
CA THR A 185 -3.66 1.07 -7.46
C THR A 185 -2.27 1.68 -7.49
N THR A 186 -1.22 0.90 -7.73
CA THR A 186 0.15 1.40 -7.95
C THR A 186 0.28 1.87 -9.38
#